data_AF-E4YLC3-F1
#
_entry.id   AF-E4YLC3-F1
#
_cell.length_a   1.000
_cell.length_b   1.000
_cell.length_c   1.000
_cell.angle_alpha   90.00
_cell.angle_beta   90.00
_cell.angle_gamma   90.00
#
_symmetry.space_group_name_H-M   'P 1'
#
loop_
_entity.id
_entity.type
_entity.pdbx_description
1 polymer ?
#
loop_
_entity_poly.entity_id
_entity_poly.type
_entity_poly.pdbx_seq_one_letter_code
_entity_poly.pdbx_strand_id
1 'polypeptide(L)'
;MRSQVEKKIANKEKEGKETELRELAKAARAKRSGLAKSPKKEDDEEVRERDEIRKQRHEQRKREHNIARAAPGKQKELRSLEDRDISEQVALGLPAKKSGGDALFDQRLFGTSKGMDTGFDHGNDEAYNIYDKPWRSETTLSNHLYRPPKNRDLDTYGDDIEEIAKQKRFVPDKGFDGADPSAPRGSGPVQFEQDIFGVDELLADVKRGSKRGTDREDKDSKRRR
;
A
#
# COMPACT_ATOMS: atom_id res chain seq x y z
N MET A 1 37.01 25.14 -65.28
CA MET A 1 35.57 25.30 -65.59
C MET A 1 34.66 24.63 -64.55
N ARG A 2 34.85 23.34 -64.20
CA ARG A 2 34.01 22.62 -63.23
C ARG A 2 33.98 23.23 -61.81
N SER A 3 35.14 23.61 -61.26
CA SER A 3 35.20 24.19 -59.90
C SER A 3 34.52 25.56 -59.76
N GLN A 4 34.43 26.32 -60.84
CA GLN A 4 33.68 27.59 -60.85
C GLN A 4 32.16 27.35 -60.87
N VAL A 5 31.71 26.28 -61.52
CA VAL A 5 30.31 25.86 -61.54
C VAL A 5 29.89 25.31 -60.17
N GLU A 6 30.72 24.46 -59.56
CA GLU A 6 30.48 23.92 -58.21
C GLU A 6 30.40 25.04 -57.15
N LYS A 7 31.28 26.05 -57.22
CA LYS A 7 31.22 27.23 -56.35
C LYS A 7 29.93 28.04 -56.55
N LYS A 8 29.45 28.20 -57.79
CA LYS A 8 28.18 28.90 -58.07
C LYS A 8 26.98 28.13 -57.53
N ILE A 9 26.98 26.80 -57.61
CA ILE A 9 25.91 25.96 -57.06
C ILE A 9 25.90 26.04 -55.52
N ALA A 10 27.08 25.93 -54.89
CA ALA A 10 27.20 26.03 -53.44
C ALA A 10 26.77 27.42 -52.90
N ASN A 11 27.08 28.49 -53.62
CA ASN A 11 26.64 29.84 -53.25
C ASN A 11 25.11 29.98 -53.36
N LYS A 12 24.52 29.45 -54.43
CA LYS A 12 23.05 29.48 -54.63
C LYS A 12 22.31 28.68 -53.55
N GLU A 13 22.87 27.55 -53.12
CA GLU A 13 22.31 26.77 -52.00
C GLU A 13 22.42 27.50 -50.65
N LYS A 14 23.53 28.21 -50.41
CA LYS A 14 23.70 29.04 -49.21
C LYS A 14 22.72 30.21 -49.19
N GLU A 15 22.56 30.90 -50.31
CA GLU A 15 21.57 31.97 -50.45
C GLU A 15 20.15 31.44 -50.21
N GLY A 16 19.81 30.26 -50.74
CA GLY A 16 18.51 29.62 -50.48
C GLY A 16 18.27 29.38 -48.99
N LYS A 17 19.24 28.77 -48.30
CA LYS A 17 19.17 28.53 -46.85
C LYS A 17 19.09 29.83 -46.05
N GLU A 18 19.81 30.87 -46.48
CA GLU A 18 19.77 32.18 -45.83
C GLU A 18 18.38 32.83 -45.99
N THR A 19 17.76 32.75 -47.17
CA THR A 19 16.41 33.25 -47.39
C THR A 19 15.37 32.51 -46.54
N GLU A 20 15.46 31.19 -46.46
CA GLU A 20 14.56 30.35 -45.65
C GLU A 20 14.68 30.67 -44.15
N LEU A 21 15.92 30.77 -43.64
CA LEU A 21 16.18 31.18 -42.25
C LEU A 21 15.70 32.60 -41.97
N ARG A 22 15.80 33.51 -42.94
CA ARG A 22 15.32 34.89 -42.83
C ARG A 22 13.80 34.96 -42.80
N GLU A 23 13.11 34.16 -43.59
CA GLU A 23 11.65 34.03 -43.56
C GLU A 23 11.16 33.41 -42.26
N LEU A 24 11.79 32.33 -41.79
CA LEU A 24 11.49 31.70 -40.50
C LEU A 24 11.69 32.69 -39.34
N ALA A 25 12.79 33.45 -39.34
CA ALA A 25 13.03 34.48 -38.33
C ALA A 25 12.02 35.63 -38.41
N LYS A 26 11.58 36.02 -39.62
CA LYS A 26 10.55 37.04 -39.81
C LYS A 26 9.19 36.54 -39.29
N ALA A 27 8.84 35.29 -39.54
CA ALA A 27 7.64 34.65 -39.02
C ALA A 27 7.68 34.54 -37.48
N ALA A 28 8.80 34.11 -36.89
CA ALA A 28 8.97 34.04 -35.43
C ALA A 28 8.85 35.43 -34.76
N ARG A 29 9.41 36.48 -35.38
CA ARG A 29 9.25 37.86 -34.90
C ARG A 29 7.81 38.36 -35.04
N ALA A 30 7.13 38.05 -36.15
CA ALA A 30 5.73 38.40 -36.35
C ALA A 30 4.84 37.75 -35.28
N LYS A 31 5.03 36.44 -35.01
CA LYS A 31 4.37 35.71 -33.93
C LYS A 31 4.63 36.34 -32.56
N ARG A 32 5.88 36.69 -32.25
CA ARG A 32 6.25 37.36 -30.98
C ARG A 32 5.69 38.78 -30.86
N SER A 33 5.52 39.49 -31.97
CA SER A 33 5.00 40.87 -31.99
C SER A 33 3.48 40.95 -31.91
N GLY A 34 2.76 39.83 -32.04
CA GLY A 34 1.29 39.78 -32.02
C GLY A 34 0.61 40.56 -33.16
N LEU A 35 1.36 41.03 -34.16
CA LEU A 35 0.88 41.96 -35.19
C LEU A 35 0.33 41.25 -36.44
N ALA A 36 0.50 39.93 -36.55
CA ALA A 36 -0.09 39.14 -37.62
C ALA A 36 -1.39 38.51 -37.13
N LYS A 37 -2.53 39.03 -37.59
CA LYS A 37 -3.82 38.36 -37.48
C LYS A 37 -4.00 37.53 -38.75
N SER A 38 -3.95 36.20 -38.65
CA SER A 38 -4.19 35.29 -39.78
C SER A 38 -4.87 33.98 -39.33
N PRO A 39 -5.34 33.11 -40.25
CA PRO A 39 -6.76 32.79 -40.41
C PRO A 39 -7.16 31.45 -39.76
N LYS A 40 -8.15 31.44 -38.84
CA LYS A 40 -8.98 30.30 -38.35
C LYS A 40 -8.32 28.99 -37.88
N LYS A 41 -7.09 28.65 -38.28
CA LYS A 41 -6.30 27.49 -37.84
C LYS A 41 -5.33 27.86 -36.71
N GLU A 42 -4.94 29.13 -36.59
CA GLU A 42 -4.14 29.62 -35.47
C GLU A 42 -4.96 29.69 -34.17
N ASP A 43 -6.28 29.88 -34.24
CA ASP A 43 -7.18 29.77 -33.08
C ASP A 43 -7.09 28.38 -32.42
N ASP A 44 -6.97 27.30 -33.22
CA ASP A 44 -6.83 25.94 -32.68
C ASP A 44 -5.47 25.71 -32.00
N GLU A 45 -4.40 26.33 -32.50
CA GLU A 45 -3.07 26.27 -31.88
C GLU A 45 -3.02 27.11 -30.60
N GLU A 46 -3.55 28.33 -30.60
CA GLU A 46 -3.61 29.20 -29.42
C GLU A 46 -4.51 28.59 -28.33
N VAL A 47 -5.63 27.98 -28.71
CA VAL A 47 -6.51 27.26 -27.77
C VAL A 47 -5.79 26.05 -27.18
N ARG A 48 -5.02 25.30 -27.97
CA ARG A 48 -4.19 24.18 -27.46
C ARG A 48 -3.12 24.68 -26.49
N GLU A 49 -2.38 25.72 -26.83
CA GLU A 49 -1.38 26.31 -25.93
C GLU A 49 -2.02 26.79 -24.61
N ARG A 50 -3.21 27.39 -24.69
CA ARG A 50 -3.95 27.83 -23.50
C ARG A 50 -4.41 26.66 -22.64
N ASP A 51 -4.85 25.57 -23.26
CA ASP A 51 -5.23 24.34 -22.57
C ASP A 51 -4.02 23.62 -21.97
N GLU A 52 -2.87 23.65 -22.63
CA GLU A 52 -1.60 23.18 -22.08
C GLU A 52 -1.19 23.98 -20.86
N ILE A 53 -1.30 25.31 -20.89
CA ILE A 53 -1.03 26.17 -19.72
C ILE A 53 -2.00 25.86 -18.57
N ARG A 54 -3.28 25.60 -18.86
CA ARG A 54 -4.25 25.18 -17.83
C ARG A 54 -3.88 23.82 -17.24
N LYS A 55 -3.51 22.86 -18.09
CA LYS A 55 -3.11 21.51 -17.70
C LYS A 55 -1.84 21.53 -16.87
N GLN A 56 -0.81 22.25 -17.29
CA GLN A 56 0.44 22.44 -16.55
C GLN A 56 0.18 23.06 -15.18
N ARG A 57 -0.63 24.12 -15.08
CA ARG A 57 -0.98 24.72 -13.78
C ARG A 57 -1.77 23.77 -12.87
N HIS A 58 -2.60 22.91 -13.43
CA HIS A 58 -3.34 21.91 -12.66
C HIS A 58 -2.42 20.78 -12.19
N GLU A 59 -1.52 20.32 -13.05
CA GLU A 59 -0.51 19.31 -12.75
C GLU A 59 0.49 19.82 -11.71
N GLN A 60 0.93 21.06 -11.81
CA GLN A 60 1.79 21.72 -10.82
C GLN A 60 1.11 21.81 -9.46
N ARG A 61 -0.15 22.25 -9.39
CA ARG A 61 -0.93 22.25 -8.12
C ARG A 61 -1.08 20.86 -7.53
N LYS A 62 -1.32 19.84 -8.36
CA LYS A 62 -1.38 18.43 -7.90
C LYS A 62 -0.03 17.95 -7.37
N ARG A 63 1.07 18.27 -8.06
CA ARG A 63 2.43 17.93 -7.64
C ARG A 63 2.74 18.61 -6.30
N GLU A 64 2.47 19.91 -6.17
CA GLU A 64 2.65 20.66 -4.93
C GLU A 64 1.80 20.11 -3.78
N HIS A 65 0.54 19.79 -4.03
CA HIS A 65 -0.35 19.16 -3.04
C HIS A 65 0.19 17.79 -2.58
N ASN A 66 0.66 16.95 -3.50
CA ASN A 66 1.24 15.66 -3.17
C ASN A 66 2.55 15.80 -2.39
N ILE A 67 3.41 16.75 -2.75
CA ILE A 67 4.65 17.04 -2.01
C ILE A 67 4.30 17.56 -0.61
N ALA A 68 3.34 18.48 -0.49
CA ALA A 68 2.84 19.02 0.79
C ALA A 68 2.31 17.91 1.72
N ARG A 69 1.61 16.92 1.15
CA ARG A 69 1.08 15.77 1.89
C ARG A 69 2.15 14.74 2.27
N ALA A 70 3.13 14.51 1.40
CA ALA A 70 4.17 13.49 1.60
C ALA A 70 5.19 13.90 2.69
N ALA A 71 5.46 15.20 2.85
CA ALA A 71 6.40 15.69 3.85
C ALA A 71 5.97 17.05 4.43
N PRO A 72 5.01 17.08 5.37
CA PRO A 72 4.67 18.31 6.08
C PRO A 72 5.91 18.82 6.85
N GLY A 73 6.21 20.11 6.75
CA GLY A 73 7.34 20.77 7.44
C GLY A 73 8.69 20.81 6.68
N LYS A 74 8.93 19.90 5.73
CA LYS A 74 10.19 19.87 4.94
C LYS A 74 10.09 20.57 3.57
N GLN A 75 8.97 21.22 3.28
CA GLN A 75 8.69 21.88 2.00
C GLN A 75 9.75 22.93 1.63
N LYS A 76 10.09 23.79 2.59
CA LYS A 76 11.05 24.88 2.39
C LYS A 76 12.46 24.35 2.11
N GLU A 77 12.83 23.25 2.77
CA GLU A 77 14.11 22.59 2.60
C GLU A 77 14.18 21.86 1.25
N LEU A 78 13.12 21.13 0.87
CA LEU A 78 13.02 20.46 -0.43
C LEU A 78 13.09 21.44 -1.61
N ARG A 79 12.41 22.59 -1.51
CA ARG A 79 12.49 23.67 -2.52
C ARG A 79 13.90 24.28 -2.57
N SER A 80 14.49 24.57 -1.41
CA SER A 80 15.86 25.08 -1.34
C SER A 80 16.91 24.10 -1.87
N LEU A 81 16.66 22.80 -1.81
CA LEU A 81 17.54 21.78 -2.42
C LEU A 81 17.35 21.69 -3.94
N GLU A 82 16.13 21.93 -4.43
CA GLU A 82 15.79 21.92 -5.86
C GLU A 82 16.39 23.12 -6.60
N ASP A 83 16.49 24.28 -5.94
CA ASP A 83 17.07 25.51 -6.49
C ASP A 83 18.62 25.60 -6.39
N ARG A 84 19.29 24.62 -5.77
CA ARG A 84 20.77 24.62 -5.64
C ARG A 84 21.42 24.29 -6.98
N ASP A 85 22.43 25.08 -7.32
CA ASP A 85 23.27 24.82 -8.49
C ASP A 85 23.95 23.45 -8.38
N ILE A 86 24.18 22.80 -9.52
CA ILE A 86 24.73 21.44 -9.61
C ILE A 86 26.10 21.35 -8.92
N SER A 87 26.92 22.42 -8.99
CA SER A 87 28.20 22.50 -8.29
C SER A 87 28.06 22.53 -6.76
N GLU A 88 27.05 23.22 -6.23
CA GLU A 88 26.75 23.24 -4.80
C GLU A 88 26.18 21.91 -4.32
N GLN A 89 25.34 21.26 -5.13
CA GLN A 89 24.85 19.92 -4.85
C GLN A 89 25.98 18.90 -4.76
N VAL A 90 26.97 18.97 -5.67
CA VAL A 90 28.17 18.12 -5.65
C VAL A 90 29.03 18.41 -4.43
N ALA A 91 29.23 19.69 -4.06
CA ALA A 91 30.00 20.07 -2.87
C ALA A 91 29.33 19.62 -1.55
N LEU A 92 28.00 19.62 -1.50
CA LEU A 92 27.19 19.09 -0.40
C LEU A 92 27.08 17.56 -0.38
N GLY A 93 27.65 16.86 -1.37
CA GLY A 93 27.58 15.40 -1.48
C GLY A 93 26.15 14.88 -1.72
N LEU A 94 25.24 15.73 -2.21
CA LEU A 94 23.89 15.32 -2.55
C LEU A 94 23.95 14.40 -3.77
N PRO A 95 23.32 13.21 -3.72
CA PRO A 95 23.36 12.28 -4.83
C PRO A 95 22.67 12.91 -6.05
N ALA A 96 23.33 12.85 -7.22
CA ALA A 96 22.75 13.31 -8.46
C ALA A 96 21.38 12.65 -8.66
N LYS A 97 20.34 13.48 -8.89
CA LYS A 97 18.98 13.02 -9.10
C LYS A 97 19.01 12.08 -10.30
N LYS A 98 18.85 10.78 -10.07
CA LYS A 98 18.81 9.78 -11.15
C LYS A 98 17.66 10.18 -12.06
N SER A 99 17.97 10.66 -13.26
CA SER A 99 17.00 10.79 -14.34
C SER A 99 16.55 9.38 -14.72
N GLY A 100 15.60 8.85 -13.95
CA GLY A 100 15.07 7.51 -14.12
C GLY A 100 14.26 7.46 -15.40
N GLY A 101 14.91 7.06 -16.50
CA GLY A 101 14.18 6.43 -17.60
C GLY A 101 13.41 5.24 -17.02
N ASP A 102 12.12 5.19 -17.32
CA ASP A 102 11.22 4.07 -17.05
C ASP A 102 10.78 3.85 -15.60
N ALA A 103 10.27 4.90 -14.96
CA ALA A 103 9.24 4.76 -13.92
C ALA A 103 7.84 4.49 -14.54
N LEU A 104 7.76 3.67 -15.59
CA LEU A 104 6.52 3.43 -16.32
C LEU A 104 5.53 2.55 -15.54
N PHE A 105 6.02 1.80 -14.55
CA PHE A 105 5.21 0.82 -13.82
C PHE A 105 5.39 0.96 -12.31
N ASP A 106 4.26 0.87 -11.60
CA ASP A 106 4.23 0.87 -10.13
C ASP A 106 4.76 -0.47 -9.59
N GLN A 107 5.77 -0.41 -8.72
CA GLN A 107 6.38 -1.60 -8.10
C GLN A 107 5.34 -2.49 -7.38
N ARG A 108 4.26 -1.90 -6.85
CA ARG A 108 3.17 -2.67 -6.23
C ARG A 108 2.49 -3.65 -7.18
N LEU A 109 2.57 -3.41 -8.49
CA LEU A 109 1.98 -4.28 -9.51
C LEU A 109 2.83 -5.53 -9.77
N PHE A 110 4.15 -5.48 -9.54
CA PHE A 110 5.06 -6.61 -9.81
C PHE A 110 5.10 -7.67 -8.70
N GLY A 111 4.39 -7.45 -7.59
CA GLY A 111 4.29 -8.41 -6.49
C GLY A 111 2.93 -9.11 -6.39
N THR A 112 1.96 -8.75 -7.25
CA THR A 112 0.63 -9.35 -7.20
C THR A 112 0.54 -10.50 -8.21
N SER A 113 0.47 -11.75 -7.75
CA SER A 113 0.22 -12.94 -8.58
C SER A 113 -1.23 -13.06 -9.09
N LYS A 114 -2.03 -12.00 -8.93
CA LYS A 114 -3.45 -12.00 -9.21
C LYS A 114 -3.68 -12.12 -10.72
N GLY A 115 -4.15 -13.28 -11.16
CA GLY A 115 -4.40 -13.61 -12.56
C GLY A 115 -3.67 -14.85 -13.07
N MET A 116 -2.61 -15.31 -12.39
CA MET A 116 -1.96 -16.58 -12.73
C MET A 116 -2.70 -17.80 -12.16
N ASP A 117 -3.45 -17.61 -11.07
CA ASP A 117 -4.15 -18.66 -10.32
C ASP A 117 -5.64 -18.79 -10.71
N THR A 118 -6.17 -17.84 -11.49
CA THR A 118 -7.62 -17.71 -11.78
C THR A 118 -7.99 -18.16 -13.19
N GLY A 119 -7.16 -18.98 -13.84
CA GLY A 119 -7.33 -19.30 -15.25
C GLY A 119 -6.95 -20.72 -15.59
N PHE A 120 -7.96 -21.54 -15.86
CA PHE A 120 -7.87 -22.82 -16.55
C PHE A 120 -7.28 -23.98 -15.71
N ASP A 121 -8.13 -24.59 -14.88
CA ASP A 121 -7.88 -25.93 -14.34
C ASP A 121 -8.16 -27.00 -15.42
N HIS A 122 -7.40 -26.98 -16.52
CA HIS A 122 -7.32 -28.05 -17.53
C HIS A 122 -8.63 -28.69 -18.05
N GLY A 123 -9.77 -27.97 -18.01
CA GLY A 123 -11.07 -28.53 -18.40
C GLY A 123 -11.67 -29.48 -17.37
N ASN A 124 -11.24 -29.38 -16.11
CA ASN A 124 -11.75 -30.14 -14.99
C ASN A 124 -13.03 -29.46 -14.49
N ASP A 125 -14.16 -29.76 -15.16
CA ASP A 125 -15.49 -29.21 -14.84
C ASP A 125 -15.97 -29.58 -13.42
N GLU A 126 -15.27 -30.51 -12.75
CA GLU A 126 -15.53 -30.95 -11.37
C GLU A 126 -14.95 -29.98 -10.33
N ALA A 127 -13.95 -29.19 -10.69
CA ALA A 127 -13.38 -28.17 -9.82
C ALA A 127 -14.22 -26.89 -9.96
N TYR A 128 -15.26 -26.75 -9.13
CA TYR A 128 -16.20 -25.62 -9.06
C TYR A 128 -15.56 -24.26 -8.70
N ASN A 129 -14.57 -23.82 -9.45
CA ASN A 129 -13.81 -22.57 -9.28
C ASN A 129 -14.35 -21.47 -10.21
N ILE A 130 -15.67 -21.23 -10.15
CA ILE A 130 -16.37 -20.22 -10.98
C ILE A 130 -16.01 -18.79 -10.55
N TYR A 131 -15.54 -18.62 -9.31
CA TYR A 131 -15.26 -17.32 -8.72
C TYR A 131 -13.78 -17.18 -8.33
N ASP A 132 -13.19 -16.05 -8.69
CA ASP A 132 -11.81 -15.68 -8.34
C ASP A 132 -11.58 -15.45 -6.84
N LYS A 133 -12.66 -15.35 -6.05
CA LYS A 133 -12.60 -15.03 -4.62
C LYS A 133 -13.58 -15.89 -3.83
N PRO A 134 -13.18 -16.39 -2.65
CA PRO A 134 -14.11 -17.06 -1.75
C PRO A 134 -15.13 -16.06 -1.21
N TRP A 135 -16.35 -16.52 -0.95
CA TRP A 135 -17.42 -15.74 -0.33
C TRP A 135 -17.03 -15.15 1.04
N ARG A 136 -16.17 -15.86 1.79
CA ARG A 136 -15.52 -15.37 3.00
C ARG A 136 -14.01 -15.55 2.88
N SER A 137 -13.27 -14.47 3.11
CA SER A 137 -11.81 -14.49 3.15
C SER A 137 -11.34 -14.80 4.58
N GLU A 138 -11.26 -16.09 4.92
CA GLU A 138 -10.77 -16.53 6.23
C GLU A 138 -9.42 -15.90 6.58
N THR A 139 -8.52 -15.74 5.61
CA THR A 139 -7.19 -15.15 5.81
C THR A 139 -7.23 -13.72 6.35
N THR A 140 -8.22 -12.91 5.97
CA THR A 140 -8.44 -11.57 6.54
C THR A 140 -9.01 -11.65 7.95
N LEU A 141 -9.98 -12.55 8.17
CA LEU A 141 -10.56 -12.73 9.50
C LEU A 141 -9.53 -13.26 10.50
N SER A 142 -8.63 -14.17 10.11
CA SER A 142 -7.56 -14.67 10.98
C SER A 142 -6.59 -13.58 11.42
N ASN A 143 -6.36 -12.57 10.56
CA ASN A 143 -5.52 -11.41 10.86
C ASN A 143 -6.26 -10.34 11.68
N HIS A 144 -7.59 -10.28 11.58
CA HIS A 144 -8.44 -9.37 12.35
C HIS A 144 -8.97 -9.99 13.66
N LEU A 145 -8.92 -11.31 13.79
CA LEU A 145 -9.18 -12.02 15.03
C LEU A 145 -8.00 -11.78 15.96
N TYR A 146 -8.29 -11.24 17.14
CA TYR A 146 -7.28 -10.83 18.09
C TYR A 146 -6.31 -11.98 18.40
N ARG A 147 -5.10 -11.86 17.87
CA ARG A 147 -3.98 -12.77 18.14
C ARG A 147 -2.83 -11.94 18.69
N PRO A 148 -2.73 -11.77 20.01
CA PRO A 148 -1.67 -10.98 20.61
C PRO A 148 -0.31 -11.60 20.25
N PRO A 149 0.57 -10.88 19.54
CA PRO A 149 1.93 -11.34 19.32
C PRO A 149 2.72 -11.20 20.63
N LYS A 150 3.57 -12.19 20.94
CA LYS A 150 4.27 -12.29 22.23
C LYS A 150 5.20 -11.10 22.56
N ASN A 151 5.52 -10.24 21.59
CA ASN A 151 6.54 -9.19 21.73
C ASN A 151 6.06 -7.78 21.36
N ARG A 152 4.78 -7.56 20.99
CA ARG A 152 4.32 -6.22 20.60
C ARG A 152 4.13 -5.28 21.79
N ASP A 153 3.90 -5.87 22.96
CA ASP A 153 3.71 -5.10 24.20
C ASP A 153 5.06 -4.66 24.79
N LEU A 154 6.18 -5.26 24.38
CA LEU A 154 7.53 -4.90 24.85
C LEU A 154 7.94 -3.49 24.40
N ASP A 155 7.68 -3.13 23.14
CA ASP A 155 7.99 -1.79 22.63
C ASP A 155 7.02 -0.72 23.18
N THR A 156 5.80 -1.13 23.58
CA THR A 156 4.73 -0.21 24.00
C THR A 156 4.75 0.04 25.51
N TYR A 157 5.07 -0.98 26.31
CA TYR A 157 5.04 -0.93 27.77
C TYR A 157 6.40 -1.18 28.42
N GLY A 158 7.46 -1.45 27.64
CA GLY A 158 8.81 -1.70 28.15
C GLY A 158 8.90 -2.98 29.02
N ASP A 159 10.08 -3.21 29.57
CA ASP A 159 10.30 -4.21 30.63
C ASP A 159 9.62 -3.82 31.96
N ASP A 160 9.01 -2.62 32.04
CA ASP A 160 8.39 -2.06 33.24
C ASP A 160 7.29 -2.97 33.79
N ILE A 161 6.50 -3.65 32.95
CA ILE A 161 5.48 -4.60 33.43
C ILE A 161 6.13 -5.78 34.16
N GLU A 162 7.22 -6.33 33.62
CA GLU A 162 7.94 -7.40 34.27
C GLU A 162 8.67 -6.92 35.54
N GLU A 163 9.23 -5.72 35.52
CA GLU A 163 9.89 -5.12 36.67
C GLU A 163 8.89 -4.79 37.80
N ILE A 164 7.74 -4.21 37.46
CA ILE A 164 6.63 -3.94 38.38
C ILE A 164 6.04 -5.24 38.94
N ALA A 165 5.92 -6.29 38.11
CA ALA A 165 5.48 -7.61 38.56
C ALA A 165 6.49 -8.28 39.51
N LYS A 166 7.79 -8.04 39.33
CA LYS A 166 8.86 -8.53 40.21
C LYS A 166 8.96 -7.72 41.52
N GLN A 167 8.47 -6.48 41.55
CA GLN A 167 8.41 -5.66 42.75
C GLN A 167 7.31 -6.14 43.70
N LYS A 168 7.70 -6.63 44.89
CA LYS A 168 6.80 -7.09 45.97
C LYS A 168 5.97 -5.98 46.64
N ARG A 169 5.79 -4.82 46.00
CA ARG A 169 5.10 -3.65 46.56
C ARG A 169 3.58 -3.81 46.59
N PHE A 170 3.04 -4.77 45.83
CA PHE A 170 1.60 -5.02 45.69
C PHE A 170 1.17 -6.39 46.22
N VAL A 171 1.88 -6.94 47.21
CA VAL A 171 1.43 -8.15 47.93
C VAL A 171 0.48 -7.72 49.05
N PRO A 172 -0.81 -8.11 49.03
CA PRO A 172 -1.72 -7.78 50.12
C PRO A 172 -1.33 -8.52 51.40
N ASP A 173 -1.43 -7.84 52.55
CA ASP A 173 -1.16 -8.44 53.87
C ASP A 173 -2.14 -9.56 54.26
N LYS A 174 -3.30 -9.60 53.59
CA LYS A 174 -4.31 -10.66 53.71
C LYS A 174 -4.60 -11.22 52.32
N GLY A 175 -4.18 -12.46 52.10
CA GLY A 175 -4.50 -13.21 50.88
C GLY A 175 -5.98 -13.55 50.81
N PHE A 176 -6.46 -13.83 49.60
CA PHE A 176 -7.78 -14.42 49.40
C PHE A 176 -7.78 -15.83 49.99
N ASP A 177 -8.72 -16.12 50.89
CA ASP A 177 -8.86 -17.43 51.52
C ASP A 177 -9.22 -18.46 50.44
N GLY A 178 -8.30 -19.40 50.17
CA GLY A 178 -8.38 -20.36 49.06
C GLY A 178 -7.43 -20.11 47.87
N ALA A 179 -6.60 -19.07 47.89
CA ALA A 179 -5.54 -18.88 46.90
C ALA A 179 -4.16 -19.26 47.47
N ASP A 180 -3.56 -20.36 47.00
CA ASP A 180 -2.19 -20.74 47.38
C ASP A 180 -1.17 -19.75 46.78
N PRO A 181 -0.42 -18.99 47.60
CA PRO A 181 0.58 -18.03 47.12
C PRO A 181 1.77 -18.70 46.42
N SER A 182 1.95 -20.02 46.53
CA SER A 182 3.02 -20.78 45.87
C SER A 182 2.66 -21.21 44.43
N ALA A 183 1.41 -21.05 44.00
CA ALA A 183 0.99 -21.44 42.66
C ALA A 183 1.51 -20.44 41.61
N PRO A 184 2.21 -20.89 40.55
CA PRO A 184 2.70 -20.01 39.49
C PRO A 184 1.53 -19.33 38.79
N ARG A 185 1.53 -17.98 38.81
CA ARG A 185 0.56 -17.17 38.07
C ARG A 185 0.60 -17.56 36.59
N GLY A 186 -0.50 -18.11 36.08
CA GLY A 186 -0.64 -18.53 34.68
C GLY A 186 -0.66 -20.04 34.42
N SER A 187 -0.64 -20.89 35.45
CA SER A 187 -0.80 -22.33 35.28
C SER A 187 -2.28 -22.74 35.17
N GLY A 188 -2.83 -22.62 33.96
CA GLY A 188 -4.10 -23.23 33.59
C GLY A 188 -5.36 -22.44 34.01
N PRO A 189 -6.54 -22.88 33.54
CA PRO A 189 -7.81 -22.28 33.94
C PRO A 189 -8.00 -22.43 35.45
N VAL A 190 -8.51 -21.37 36.08
CA VAL A 190 -8.78 -21.30 37.53
C VAL A 190 -9.66 -22.48 37.92
N GLN A 191 -9.10 -23.40 38.72
CA GLN A 191 -9.83 -24.51 39.30
C GLN A 191 -10.54 -23.99 40.56
N PHE A 192 -11.85 -24.20 40.66
CA PHE A 192 -12.61 -23.87 41.86
C PHE A 192 -12.63 -25.10 42.77
N GLU A 193 -12.25 -24.95 44.04
CA GLU A 193 -12.16 -26.07 45.00
C GLU A 193 -13.53 -26.65 45.40
N GLN A 194 -14.62 -25.96 45.07
CA GLN A 194 -15.98 -26.40 45.39
C GLN A 194 -16.91 -26.19 44.20
N ASP A 195 -17.20 -27.27 43.50
CA ASP A 195 -18.24 -27.31 42.49
C ASP A 195 -19.62 -27.32 43.15
N ILE A 196 -20.11 -26.12 43.48
CA ILE A 196 -21.40 -25.88 44.15
C ILE A 196 -22.57 -26.40 43.30
N PHE A 197 -22.35 -26.58 42.00
CA PHE A 197 -23.39 -26.90 41.02
C PHE A 197 -23.29 -28.34 40.47
N GLY A 198 -22.35 -29.16 40.96
CA GLY A 198 -22.19 -30.57 40.52
C GLY A 198 -21.85 -30.73 39.04
N VAL A 199 -21.33 -29.68 38.40
CA VAL A 199 -20.98 -29.61 36.99
C VAL A 199 -19.79 -30.51 36.64
N ASP A 200 -18.84 -30.68 37.56
CA ASP A 200 -17.69 -31.57 37.41
C ASP A 200 -18.11 -33.05 37.42
N GLU A 201 -19.09 -33.41 38.26
CA GLU A 201 -19.65 -34.76 38.27
C GLU A 201 -20.46 -35.02 36.99
N LEU A 202 -21.23 -34.03 36.53
CA LEU A 202 -21.95 -34.08 35.25
C LEU A 202 -21.00 -34.21 34.06
N LEU A 203 -19.91 -33.43 34.00
CA LEU A 203 -18.91 -33.54 32.95
C LEU A 203 -18.17 -34.89 33.01
N ALA A 204 -17.89 -35.40 34.21
CA ALA A 204 -17.29 -36.71 34.37
C ALA A 204 -18.22 -37.81 33.84
N ASP A 205 -19.52 -37.73 34.09
CA ASP A 205 -20.50 -38.69 33.59
C ASP A 205 -20.73 -38.59 32.08
N VAL A 206 -20.72 -37.40 31.50
CA VAL A 206 -20.73 -37.23 30.04
C VAL A 206 -19.46 -37.80 29.40
N LYS A 207 -18.29 -37.58 30.02
CA LYS A 207 -17.02 -38.14 29.54
C LYS A 207 -16.95 -39.66 29.68
N ARG A 208 -17.58 -40.23 30.71
CA ARG A 208 -17.76 -41.70 30.87
C ARG A 208 -18.84 -42.25 29.93
N GLY A 209 -19.84 -41.45 29.59
CA GLY A 209 -21.00 -41.79 28.75
C GLY A 209 -20.66 -41.97 27.26
N SER A 210 -19.55 -41.42 26.79
CA SER A 210 -19.10 -41.60 25.39
C SER A 210 -18.62 -43.03 25.05
N LYS A 211 -18.60 -43.97 26.00
CA LYS A 211 -18.08 -45.34 25.79
C LYS A 211 -19.11 -46.47 25.93
N ARG A 212 -20.42 -46.20 25.96
CA ARG A 212 -21.44 -47.26 25.80
C ARG A 212 -22.16 -47.08 24.47
N GLY A 213 -21.69 -47.86 23.49
CA GLY A 213 -22.40 -48.07 22.25
C GLY A 213 -23.81 -48.62 22.49
N THR A 214 -24.72 -48.14 21.64
CA THR A 214 -25.85 -48.86 21.05
C THR A 214 -26.23 -50.17 21.75
N ASP A 215 -27.23 -50.13 22.63
CA ASP A 215 -28.31 -51.12 22.64
C ASP A 215 -29.35 -50.86 23.73
N ARG A 216 -30.59 -51.28 23.43
CA ARG A 216 -31.80 -51.39 24.26
C ARG A 216 -32.75 -50.20 24.24
N GLU A 217 -34.05 -50.36 24.04
CA GLU A 217 -34.93 -51.40 23.47
C GLU A 217 -36.33 -50.79 23.63
N ASP A 218 -37.17 -50.91 22.60
CA ASP A 218 -38.55 -50.46 22.59
C ASP A 218 -39.34 -50.96 23.81
N LYS A 219 -39.98 -50.04 24.53
CA LYS A 219 -41.10 -50.35 25.43
C LYS A 219 -42.32 -49.55 25.00
N ASP A 220 -42.98 -50.05 23.97
CA ASP A 220 -44.38 -49.73 23.71
C ASP A 220 -45.21 -51.03 23.67
N SER A 221 -46.48 -50.92 24.02
CA SER A 221 -47.51 -51.97 24.14
C SER A 221 -47.57 -52.78 25.46
N LYS A 222 -48.37 -52.27 26.40
CA LYS A 222 -49.59 -52.96 26.90
C LYS A 222 -50.25 -52.16 28.02
N ARG A 223 -51.14 -51.25 27.63
CA ARG A 223 -52.26 -50.79 28.45
C ARG A 223 -53.54 -51.11 27.68
N ARG A 224 -54.24 -52.18 28.07
CA ARG A 224 -55.70 -52.23 28.32
C ARG A 224 -56.27 -53.67 28.31
N ARG A 225 -56.99 -53.95 29.40
CA ARG A 225 -58.02 -54.99 29.64
C ARG A 225 -57.59 -56.45 29.58
#